data_AF-A1KAZ8-F1
#
_entry.id   AF-A1KAZ8-F1
#
_cell.length_a   1.000
_cell.length_b   1.000
_cell.length_c   1.000
_cell.angle_alpha   90.00
_cell.angle_beta   90.00
_cell.angle_gamma   90.00
#
_symmetry.space_group_name_H-M   'P 1'
#
loop_
_entity.id
_entity.type
_entity.pdbx_description
1 polymer ?
#
loop_
_entity_poly.entity_id
_entity_poly.type
_entity_poly.pdbx_seq_one_letter_code
_entity_poly.pdbx_strand_id
1 'polypeptide(L)'
;MADKPSTPKEAFLQRIDRRARFLKTLQTCGLGVYLPPDERARRQAIEQIVRTTARQSELPHLDAATLHTAGETVRAHLEAMQPLLPHDVQYRNRIKREW
;
A
#
# COMPACT_ATOMS: atom_id res chain seq x y z
N MET A 1 15.09 13.55 -16.66
CA MET A 1 15.65 12.19 -16.79
C MET A 1 15.53 11.55 -15.42
N ALA A 2 14.70 10.52 -15.22
CA ALA A 2 14.65 9.84 -13.93
C ALA A 2 15.91 8.99 -13.79
N ASP A 3 16.71 9.23 -12.75
CA ASP A 3 17.95 8.49 -12.50
C ASP A 3 17.66 6.98 -12.51
N LYS A 4 18.42 6.27 -13.34
CA LYS A 4 18.37 4.81 -13.41
C LYS A 4 18.71 4.30 -12.00
N PRO A 5 17.84 3.48 -11.38
CA PRO A 5 18.09 3.02 -10.01
C PRO A 5 19.44 2.29 -9.97
N SER A 6 20.29 2.72 -9.04
CA SER A 6 21.65 2.21 -8.91
C SER A 6 21.69 0.87 -8.17
N THR A 7 20.65 0.59 -7.37
CA THR A 7 20.52 -0.66 -6.59
C THR A 7 19.14 -1.33 -6.76
N PRO A 8 19.03 -2.66 -6.56
CA PRO A 8 17.74 -3.38 -6.52
C PRO A 8 16.75 -2.79 -5.50
N LYS A 9 17.27 -2.33 -4.34
CA LYS A 9 16.50 -1.67 -3.29
C LYS A 9 15.90 -0.35 -3.77
N GLU A 10 16.69 0.50 -4.42
CA GLU A 10 16.19 1.76 -5.02
C GLU A 10 15.16 1.50 -6.11
N ALA A 11 15.40 0.51 -6.98
CA ALA A 11 14.44 0.15 -8.03
C ALA A 11 13.08 -0.27 -7.45
N PHE A 12 13.10 -1.04 -6.35
CA PHE A 12 11.92 -1.41 -5.60
C PHE A 12 11.21 -0.20 -4.99
N LEU A 13 11.93 0.66 -4.27
CA LEU A 13 11.36 1.85 -3.64
C LEU A 13 10.78 2.83 -4.66
N GLN A 14 11.44 3.01 -5.81
CA GLN A 14 10.89 3.81 -6.92
C GLN A 14 9.56 3.25 -7.43
N ARG A 15 9.38 1.92 -7.47
CA ARG A 15 8.09 1.33 -7.87
C ARG A 15 7.02 1.45 -6.79
N ILE A 16 7.41 1.36 -5.51
CA ILE A 16 6.51 1.66 -4.40
C ILE A 16 6.03 3.11 -4.48
N ASP A 17 6.92 4.07 -4.73
CA ASP A 17 6.57 5.48 -4.90
C ASP A 17 5.63 5.68 -6.10
N ARG A 18 5.90 5.05 -7.25
CA ARG A 18 4.97 5.10 -8.40
C ARG A 18 3.59 4.53 -8.06
N ARG A 19 3.53 3.44 -7.29
CA ARG A 19 2.26 2.86 -6.83
C ARG A 19 1.54 3.82 -5.87
N ALA A 20 2.24 4.44 -4.95
CA ALA A 20 1.69 5.44 -4.04
C ALA A 20 1.11 6.64 -4.79
N ARG A 21 1.83 7.15 -5.80
CA ARG A 21 1.33 8.20 -6.70
C ARG A 21 0.07 7.77 -7.44
N PHE A 22 0.01 6.53 -7.93
CA PHE A 22 -1.19 5.99 -8.57
C PHE A 22 -2.38 5.93 -7.59
N LEU A 23 -2.18 5.48 -6.35
CA LEU A 23 -3.22 5.49 -5.31
C LEU A 23 -3.71 6.91 -5.01
N LYS A 24 -2.79 7.88 -4.93
CA LYS A 24 -3.14 9.30 -4.79
C LYS A 24 -3.98 9.81 -5.96
N THR A 25 -3.66 9.43 -7.20
CA THR A 25 -4.48 9.78 -8.37
C THR A 25 -5.88 9.19 -8.25
N LEU A 26 -6.02 7.91 -7.89
CA LEU A 26 -7.33 7.29 -7.66
C LEU A 26 -8.15 8.04 -6.59
N GLN A 27 -7.51 8.37 -5.48
CA GLN A 27 -8.11 9.14 -4.40
C GLN A 27 -8.61 10.50 -4.88
N THR A 28 -7.81 11.20 -5.70
CA THR A 28 -8.17 12.51 -6.27
C THR A 28 -9.37 12.41 -7.22
N CYS A 29 -9.54 11.27 -7.89
CA CYS A 29 -10.70 10.97 -8.71
C CYS A 29 -11.92 10.46 -7.91
N GLY A 30 -11.87 10.48 -6.58
CA GLY A 30 -12.96 10.00 -5.71
C GLY A 30 -13.05 8.48 -5.63
N LEU A 31 -12.03 7.74 -6.07
CA LEU A 31 -12.01 6.28 -6.01
C LEU A 31 -11.27 5.81 -4.76
N GLY A 32 -11.94 4.99 -3.96
CA GLY A 32 -11.37 4.33 -2.78
C GLY A 32 -11.00 2.86 -3.05
N VAL A 33 -9.88 2.41 -2.50
CA VAL A 33 -9.53 0.98 -2.48
C VAL A 33 -9.99 0.40 -1.15
N TYR A 34 -10.76 -0.68 -1.19
CA TYR A 34 -11.22 -1.36 0.01
C TYR A 34 -10.05 -1.96 0.79
N LEU A 35 -10.03 -1.73 2.11
CA LEU A 35 -9.22 -2.48 3.05
C LEU A 35 -10.11 -3.33 3.99
N PRO A 36 -9.70 -4.58 4.29
CA PRO A 36 -10.37 -5.38 5.30
C PRO A 36 -10.44 -4.66 6.65
N PRO A 37 -11.54 -4.77 7.40
CA PRO A 37 -11.65 -4.11 8.70
C PRO A 37 -10.87 -4.79 9.81
N ASP A 38 -10.69 -6.10 9.73
CA ASP A 38 -9.83 -6.85 10.64
C ASP A 38 -8.36 -6.44 10.45
N GLU A 39 -7.67 -6.11 11.54
CA GLU A 39 -6.31 -5.54 11.48
C GLU A 39 -5.27 -6.54 10.96
N ARG A 40 -5.45 -7.85 11.24
CA ARG A 40 -4.54 -8.88 10.73
C ARG A 40 -4.69 -9.05 9.23
N ALA A 41 -5.92 -9.16 8.75
CA ALA A 41 -6.24 -9.24 7.33
C ALA A 41 -5.83 -7.97 6.59
N ARG A 42 -6.00 -6.80 7.20
CA ARG A 42 -5.54 -5.51 6.68
C ARG A 42 -4.03 -5.48 6.49
N ARG A 43 -3.28 -5.83 7.53
CA ARG A 43 -1.81 -5.92 7.47
C ARG A 43 -1.36 -6.90 6.39
N GLN A 44 -1.96 -8.09 6.34
CA GLN A 44 -1.64 -9.10 5.33
C GLN A 44 -1.93 -8.61 3.91
N ALA A 45 -3.05 -7.90 3.69
CA ALA A 45 -3.38 -7.33 2.39
C ALA A 45 -2.34 -6.28 1.95
N ILE A 46 -1.90 -5.42 2.87
CA ILE A 46 -0.85 -4.43 2.60
C ILE A 46 0.49 -5.12 2.29
N GLU A 47 0.88 -6.10 3.10
CA GLU A 47 2.11 -6.89 2.89
C GLU A 47 2.08 -7.60 1.53
N GLN A 48 0.92 -8.12 1.11
CA GLN A 48 0.75 -8.73 -0.20
C GLN A 48 0.93 -7.72 -1.34
N ILE A 49 0.41 -6.50 -1.22
CA ILE A 49 0.61 -5.43 -2.22
C ILE A 49 2.10 -5.08 -2.33
N VAL A 50 2.80 -4.97 -1.20
CA VAL A 50 4.24 -4.67 -1.16
C VAL A 50 5.04 -5.79 -1.82
N ARG A 51 4.78 -7.05 -1.46
CA ARG A 51 5.47 -8.23 -2.02
C ARG A 51 5.24 -8.39 -3.51
N THR A 52 4.01 -8.18 -3.99
CA THR A 52 3.68 -8.26 -5.43
C THR A 52 4.24 -7.10 -6.25
N THR A 53 4.67 -6.01 -5.59
CA THR A 53 5.34 -4.86 -6.24
C THR A 53 6.85 -5.08 -6.41
N ALA A 54 7.44 -5.96 -5.59
CA ALA A 54 8.83 -6.41 -5.73
C ALA A 54 8.97 -7.39 -6.89
N ARG A 55 10.08 -7.28 -7.64
CA ARG A 55 10.47 -8.30 -8.62
C ARG A 55 11.19 -9.43 -7.90
N GLN A 56 11.07 -10.65 -8.42
CA GLN A 56 11.73 -11.82 -7.83
C GLN A 56 13.24 -11.64 -7.64
N SER A 57 13.91 -10.98 -8.60
CA SER A 57 15.36 -10.70 -8.54
C SER A 57 15.75 -9.73 -7.42
N GLU A 58 14.82 -8.95 -6.87
CA GLU A 58 15.11 -7.96 -5.85
C GLU A 58 14.82 -8.48 -4.45
N LEU A 59 13.90 -9.45 -4.30
CA LEU A 59 13.49 -10.00 -3.01
C LEU A 59 14.67 -10.40 -2.10
N PRO A 60 15.76 -11.03 -2.59
CA PRO A 60 16.91 -11.37 -1.75
C PRO A 60 17.66 -10.15 -1.19
N HIS A 61 17.48 -8.97 -1.80
CA HIS A 61 18.16 -7.72 -1.44
C HIS A 61 17.29 -6.79 -0.59
N LEU A 62 16.05 -7.18 -0.27
CA LEU A 62 15.13 -6.37 0.52
C LEU A 62 15.18 -6.80 1.99
N ASP A 63 15.73 -5.92 2.84
CA ASP A 63 15.70 -6.10 4.29
C ASP A 63 14.28 -5.86 4.86
N ALA A 64 14.03 -6.35 6.08
CA ALA A 64 12.74 -6.21 6.75
C ALA A 64 12.35 -4.74 6.97
N ALA A 65 13.33 -3.85 7.20
CA ALA A 65 13.10 -2.42 7.41
C ALA A 65 12.58 -1.73 6.12
N THR A 66 13.08 -2.14 4.96
CA THR A 66 12.69 -1.64 3.64
C THR A 66 11.27 -2.08 3.31
N LEU A 67 10.96 -3.35 3.56
CA LEU A 67 9.60 -3.88 3.39
C LEU A 67 8.61 -3.20 4.34
N HIS A 68 9.02 -2.95 5.59
CA HIS A 68 8.21 -2.20 6.56
C HIS A 68 7.94 -0.76 6.08
N THR A 69 8.98 -0.03 5.67
CA THR A 69 8.86 1.35 5.17
C THR A 69 7.95 1.42 3.92
N ALA A 70 8.10 0.46 3.00
CA ALA A 70 7.23 0.34 1.84
C ALA A 70 5.78 0.04 2.23
N GLY A 71 5.58 -0.84 3.21
CA GLY A 71 4.26 -1.15 3.79
C GLY A 71 3.60 0.06 4.41
N GLU A 72 4.32 0.84 5.22
CA GLU A 72 3.82 2.07 5.83
C GLU A 72 3.41 3.12 4.78
N THR A 73 4.21 3.27 3.73
CA THR A 73 3.91 4.18 2.62
C THR A 73 2.59 3.79 1.93
N VAL A 74 2.43 2.51 1.59
CA VAL A 74 1.20 2.00 0.95
C VAL A 74 0.02 2.10 1.92
N ARG A 75 0.21 1.74 3.19
CA ARG A 75 -0.80 1.81 4.25
C ARG A 75 -1.38 3.21 4.37
N ALA A 76 -0.53 4.23 4.47
CA ALA A 76 -0.98 5.62 4.64
C ALA A 76 -1.91 6.06 3.50
N HIS A 77 -1.58 5.72 2.26
CA HIS A 77 -2.43 6.04 1.11
C HIS A 77 -3.75 5.27 1.12
N LEU A 78 -3.71 3.97 1.42
CA LEU A 78 -4.94 3.15 1.45
C LEU A 78 -5.86 3.56 2.61
N GLU A 79 -5.33 3.89 3.78
CA GLU A 79 -6.10 4.42 4.91
C GLU A 79 -6.78 5.75 4.55
N ALA A 80 -6.06 6.66 3.88
CA ALA A 80 -6.61 7.94 3.44
C ALA A 80 -7.73 7.79 2.38
N MET A 81 -7.84 6.64 1.74
CA MET A 81 -8.89 6.30 0.77
C MET A 81 -10.15 5.70 1.42
N GLN A 82 -10.09 5.23 2.68
CA GLN A 82 -11.24 4.58 3.32
C GLN A 82 -12.48 5.47 3.45
N PRO A 83 -12.36 6.78 3.71
CA PRO A 83 -13.51 7.70 3.73
C PRO A 83 -14.19 7.93 2.37
N LEU A 84 -13.58 7.48 1.26
CA LEU A 84 -14.16 7.60 -0.09
C LEU A 84 -15.04 6.39 -0.46
N LEU A 85 -15.02 5.32 0.34
CA LEU A 85 -15.83 4.14 0.08
C LEU A 85 -17.31 4.43 0.32
N PRO A 86 -18.25 3.67 -0.27
CA PRO A 86 -19.67 3.77 0.05
C PRO A 86 -19.97 3.67 1.56
N HIS A 87 -20.98 4.40 2.03
CA HIS A 87 -21.29 4.53 3.47
C HIS A 87 -21.57 3.19 4.18
N ASP A 88 -22.17 2.24 3.48
CA ASP A 88 -22.40 0.87 3.98
C ASP A 88 -21.08 0.13 4.25
N VAL A 89 -20.09 0.28 3.36
CA VAL A 89 -18.74 -0.28 3.55
C VAL A 89 -18.03 0.40 4.71
N GLN A 90 -18.10 1.73 4.81
CA GLN A 90 -17.53 2.48 5.93
C GLN A 90 -18.12 2.06 7.27
N TYR A 91 -19.45 1.91 7.33
CA TYR A 91 -20.17 1.50 8.53
C TYR A 91 -19.76 0.09 8.98
N ARG A 92 -19.71 -0.86 8.05
CA ARG A 92 -19.22 -2.22 8.33
C ARG A 92 -17.78 -2.22 8.79
N ASN A 93 -16.95 -1.36 8.21
CA ASN A 93 -15.54 -1.26 8.57
C ASN A 93 -15.34 -0.66 9.97
N ARG A 94 -16.17 0.32 10.36
CA ARG A 94 -16.16 0.90 11.71
C ARG A 94 -16.54 -0.12 12.77
N ILE A 95 -17.67 -0.82 12.59
CA ILE A 95 -18.15 -1.81 13.57
C ILE A 95 -17.10 -2.89 13.83
N LYS A 96 -16.48 -3.40 12.76
CA LYS A 96 -15.48 -4.47 12.85
C LYS A 96 -14.10 -4.02 13.32
N ARG A 97 -13.86 -2.70 13.43
CA ARG A 97 -12.64 -2.14 14.03
C ARG A 97 -12.76 -1.94 15.55
N GLU A 98 -13.98 -1.78 16.06
CA GLU A 98 -14.26 -1.49 17.49
C GLU A 98 -14.51 -2.76 18.33
N TRP A 99 -14.37 -3.95 17.74
CA TRP A 99 -14.52 -5.25 18.41
C TRP A 99 -13.20 -6.01 18.45
#